data_AF-A0A397T8G3-F1
#
_entry.id   AF-A0A397T8G3-F1
#
_cell.length_a   1.000
_cell.length_b   1.000
_cell.length_c   1.000
_cell.angle_alpha   90.00
_cell.angle_beta   90.00
_cell.angle_gamma   90.00
#
_symmetry.space_group_name_H-M   'P 1'
#
loop_
_entity.id
_entity.type
_entity.pdbx_description
1 polymer ?
#
loop_
_entity_poly.entity_id
_entity_poly.type
_entity_poly.pdbx_seq_one_letter_code
_entity_poly.pdbx_strand_id
1 'polypeptide(L)'
;MKYIYFITLLVLASATFGSAQFDNISDGCKNKLTALLGDQNINACFPFTAITPLVSNTGSMPSQDALKKAADAICGLPKCSDSLVSQTQTDVKSACQADITAKNPIATLVDVVLTLYSPTRDSICFKNSTGGYCFIESQAATQQVLQSAPKGQDPTLTFAGAPKEAVCTPCNKAIVNTYLNFQKTNPNAFSDIKEITPQDIDNAKSALTGKCGPNFIDGQVGDSTESLDKFQSQSANQKSDAMYLIANRMSFVALVGTILATI
;
A
#
# COMPACT_ATOMS: atom_id res chain seq x y z
N MET A 1 -12.77 1.68 19.71
CA MET A 1 -13.04 1.93 18.27
C MET A 1 -11.88 2.72 17.69
N LYS A 2 -10.76 2.05 17.33
CA LYS A 2 -9.50 2.71 16.90
C LYS A 2 -8.71 1.88 15.86
N TYR A 3 -9.38 1.06 15.05
CA TYR A 3 -8.72 0.07 14.17
C TYR A 3 -9.14 0.17 12.70
N ILE A 4 -9.47 1.40 12.25
CA ILE A 4 -9.76 1.72 10.85
C ILE A 4 -8.58 2.55 10.34
N TYR A 5 -7.50 1.89 9.93
CA TYR A 5 -6.27 2.59 9.51
C TYR A 5 -5.69 2.14 8.15
N PHE A 6 -6.09 1.00 7.58
CA PHE A 6 -5.46 0.46 6.37
C PHE A 6 -5.71 1.27 5.08
N ILE A 7 -6.95 1.75 4.90
CA ILE A 7 -7.39 2.44 3.67
C ILE A 7 -7.80 3.89 3.93
N THR A 8 -7.98 4.26 5.20
CA THR A 8 -8.06 5.65 5.64
C THR A 8 -6.86 6.47 5.20
N LEU A 9 -5.74 5.83 4.87
CA LEU A 9 -4.43 6.42 5.05
C LEU A 9 -3.55 6.47 3.79
N LEU A 10 -3.86 5.60 2.82
CA LEU A 10 -3.85 5.94 1.39
C LEU A 10 -4.77 7.15 1.05
N VAL A 11 -5.57 7.61 2.03
CA VAL A 11 -6.59 8.68 1.98
C VAL A 11 -6.36 9.78 3.04
N LEU A 12 -5.33 9.72 3.91
CA LEU A 12 -5.22 10.69 5.03
C LEU A 12 -4.49 11.99 4.71
N ALA A 13 -3.70 12.07 3.63
CA ALA A 13 -3.30 13.37 3.09
C ALA A 13 -4.39 13.98 2.21
N SER A 14 -5.65 13.85 2.64
CA SER A 14 -6.75 14.45 1.93
C SER A 14 -7.97 14.76 2.79
N ALA A 15 -8.08 16.05 3.10
CA ALA A 15 -9.29 16.73 3.49
C ALA A 15 -9.56 17.78 2.40
N THR A 16 -10.10 17.33 1.25
CA THR A 16 -10.44 18.13 0.06
C THR A 16 -9.29 18.95 -0.55
N PHE A 17 -8.83 18.64 -1.77
CA PHE A 17 -7.73 19.36 -2.49
C PHE A 17 -8.01 20.84 -2.86
N GLY A 18 -8.87 21.54 -2.13
CA GLY A 18 -8.91 23.00 -2.06
C GLY A 18 -7.83 23.56 -1.14
N SER A 19 -7.74 24.89 -1.08
CA SER A 19 -6.70 25.63 -0.35
C SER A 19 -6.58 25.30 1.14
N ALA A 20 -7.67 24.85 1.78
CA ALA A 20 -7.75 24.55 3.20
C ALA A 20 -7.02 23.26 3.64
N GLN A 21 -6.77 22.32 2.72
CA GLN A 21 -6.07 21.07 3.06
C GLN A 21 -4.61 21.31 3.44
N PHE A 22 -4.01 22.33 2.81
CA PHE A 22 -2.61 22.68 2.94
C PHE A 22 -2.38 23.75 4.03
N ASP A 23 -3.31 23.95 4.95
CA ASP A 23 -3.22 25.00 5.99
C ASP A 23 -2.20 24.71 7.10
N ASN A 24 -1.58 23.52 7.08
CA ASN A 24 -0.53 23.11 8.02
C ASN A 24 0.81 22.76 7.33
N ILE A 25 1.06 23.21 6.09
CA ILE A 25 2.37 23.08 5.42
C ILE A 25 2.91 24.44 4.98
N SER A 26 4.21 24.54 4.72
CA SER A 26 4.82 25.75 4.19
C SER A 26 4.21 26.21 2.86
N ASP A 27 4.20 27.52 2.62
CA ASP A 27 3.71 28.09 1.36
C ASP A 27 4.45 27.55 0.13
N GLY A 28 5.75 27.26 0.26
CA GLY A 28 6.55 26.64 -0.79
C GLY A 28 6.02 25.26 -1.18
N CYS A 29 5.77 24.40 -0.18
CA CYS A 29 5.18 23.09 -0.37
C CYS A 29 3.75 23.19 -0.93
N LYS A 30 2.90 24.05 -0.34
CA LYS A 30 1.52 24.31 -0.79
C LYS A 30 1.46 24.71 -2.25
N ASN A 31 2.32 25.61 -2.69
CA ASN A 31 2.41 26.06 -4.07
C ASN A 31 2.85 24.93 -5.01
N LYS A 32 3.87 24.13 -4.64
CA LYS A 32 4.32 23.00 -5.48
C LYS A 32 3.26 21.89 -5.58
N LEU A 33 2.60 21.53 -4.48
CA LEU A 33 1.52 20.53 -4.47
C LEU A 33 0.28 21.03 -5.23
N THR A 34 -0.02 22.33 -5.20
CA THR A 34 -1.10 22.90 -6.02
C THR A 34 -0.75 22.87 -7.51
N ALA A 35 0.49 23.22 -7.87
CA ALA A 35 0.97 23.14 -9.26
C ALA A 35 0.96 21.70 -9.80
N LEU A 36 1.28 20.72 -8.95
CA LEU A 36 1.24 19.29 -9.28
C LEU A 36 -0.12 18.83 -9.81
N LEU A 37 -1.21 19.27 -9.17
CA LEU A 37 -2.58 18.91 -9.55
C LEU A 37 -2.96 19.46 -10.95
N GLY A 38 -2.34 20.57 -11.35
CA GLY A 38 -2.55 21.21 -12.66
C GLY A 38 -1.57 20.76 -13.75
N ASP A 39 -0.56 19.94 -13.44
CA ASP A 39 0.47 19.56 -14.41
C ASP A 39 -0.09 18.65 -15.51
N GLN A 40 0.03 19.06 -16.77
CA GLN A 40 -0.53 18.32 -17.90
C GLN A 40 0.20 17.01 -18.21
N ASN A 41 1.51 16.93 -17.93
CA ASN A 41 2.29 15.71 -18.15
C ASN A 41 1.92 14.64 -17.13
N ILE A 42 1.67 15.05 -15.88
CA ILE A 42 1.25 14.14 -14.81
C ILE A 42 -0.23 13.75 -15.01
N ASN A 43 -1.11 14.69 -15.34
CA ASN A 43 -2.51 14.39 -15.64
C ASN A 43 -2.70 13.45 -16.85
N ALA A 44 -1.73 13.36 -17.76
CA ALA A 44 -1.73 12.40 -18.87
C ALA A 44 -1.53 10.93 -18.42
N CYS A 45 -1.01 10.70 -17.20
CA CYS A 45 -0.66 9.37 -16.68
C CYS A 45 -1.18 9.08 -15.26
N PHE A 46 -1.80 10.07 -14.60
CA PHE A 46 -2.39 9.94 -13.27
C PHE A 46 -3.66 10.81 -13.12
N PRO A 47 -4.84 10.23 -12.83
CA PRO A 47 -6.11 10.95 -12.87
C PRO A 47 -6.49 11.51 -11.50
N PHE A 48 -5.91 12.64 -11.09
CA PHE A 48 -6.19 13.28 -9.79
C PHE A 48 -7.70 13.51 -9.52
N THR A 49 -8.47 13.86 -10.55
CA THR A 49 -9.92 14.06 -10.46
C THR A 49 -10.69 12.76 -10.20
N ALA A 50 -10.26 11.63 -10.79
CA ALA A 50 -10.93 10.35 -10.62
C ALA A 50 -10.70 9.71 -9.25
N ILE A 51 -9.57 10.01 -8.61
CA ILE A 51 -9.31 9.59 -7.23
C ILE A 51 -9.96 10.51 -6.19
N THR A 52 -10.42 11.71 -6.57
CA THR A 52 -11.05 12.72 -5.69
C THR A 52 -12.13 12.17 -4.73
N PRO A 53 -12.97 11.19 -5.10
CA PRO A 53 -13.93 10.58 -4.17
C PRO A 53 -13.31 9.70 -3.08
N LEU A 54 -12.17 9.05 -3.33
CA LEU A 54 -11.45 8.26 -2.31
C LEU A 54 -10.96 9.20 -1.20
N VAL A 55 -10.43 10.34 -1.63
CA VAL A 55 -9.74 11.37 -0.86
C VAL A 55 -10.68 12.42 -0.23
N SER A 56 -12.00 12.19 -0.28
CA SER A 56 -13.01 13.11 0.30
C SER A 56 -13.78 12.53 1.48
N ASN A 57 -13.51 11.26 1.87
CA ASN A 57 -14.29 10.55 2.89
C ASN A 57 -13.45 10.33 4.16
N THR A 58 -13.52 11.29 5.09
CA THR A 58 -12.63 11.37 6.26
C THR A 58 -13.04 10.49 7.45
N GLY A 59 -14.17 9.78 7.38
CA GLY A 59 -14.72 8.98 8.49
C GLY A 59 -15.05 7.53 8.16
N SER A 60 -14.97 7.12 6.90
CA SER A 60 -15.31 5.76 6.48
C SER A 60 -14.48 5.30 5.30
N MET A 61 -14.31 3.98 5.17
CA MET A 61 -13.57 3.41 4.07
C MET A 61 -14.33 3.63 2.74
N PRO A 62 -13.66 4.00 1.64
CA PRO A 62 -14.30 4.07 0.32
C PRO A 62 -14.95 2.73 -0.04
N SER A 63 -16.11 2.79 -0.71
CA SER A 63 -16.80 1.59 -1.18
C SER A 63 -15.99 0.86 -2.26
N GLN A 64 -16.25 -0.44 -2.45
CA GLN A 64 -15.63 -1.21 -3.52
C GLN A 64 -15.88 -0.58 -4.90
N ASP A 65 -17.05 0.03 -5.13
CA ASP A 65 -17.35 0.79 -6.34
C ASP A 65 -16.48 2.03 -6.52
N ALA A 66 -16.22 2.79 -5.44
CA ALA A 66 -15.36 3.97 -5.51
C ALA A 66 -13.91 3.57 -5.81
N LEU A 67 -13.42 2.51 -5.17
CA LEU A 67 -12.09 1.94 -5.40
C LEU A 67 -11.96 1.36 -6.81
N LYS A 68 -12.99 0.67 -7.30
CA LYS A 68 -13.04 0.16 -8.67
C LYS A 68 -13.01 1.29 -9.69
N LYS A 69 -13.80 2.36 -9.51
CA LYS A 69 -13.79 3.53 -10.41
C LYS A 69 -12.42 4.22 -10.45
N ALA A 70 -11.78 4.38 -9.30
CA ALA A 70 -10.43 4.92 -9.22
C ALA A 70 -9.42 4.00 -9.94
N ALA A 71 -9.48 2.69 -9.70
CA ALA A 71 -8.62 1.72 -10.36
C ALA A 71 -8.85 1.66 -11.89
N ASP A 72 -10.10 1.66 -12.36
CA ASP A 72 -10.42 1.74 -13.78
C ASP A 72 -9.85 3.02 -14.42
N ALA A 73 -9.94 4.16 -13.75
CA ALA A 73 -9.38 5.42 -14.24
C ALA A 73 -7.84 5.41 -14.25
N ILE A 74 -7.20 4.94 -13.17
CA ILE A 74 -5.74 4.85 -13.08
C ILE A 74 -5.23 3.85 -14.13
N CYS A 75 -5.79 2.64 -14.19
CA CYS A 75 -5.41 1.59 -15.14
C CYS A 75 -5.78 1.88 -16.60
N GLY A 76 -6.72 2.81 -16.86
CA GLY A 76 -7.04 3.28 -18.21
C GLY A 76 -6.03 4.26 -18.80
N LEU A 77 -5.18 4.88 -17.99
CA LEU A 77 -4.11 5.78 -18.43
C LEU A 77 -2.77 5.04 -18.60
N PRO A 78 -1.85 5.51 -19.46
CA PRO A 78 -0.47 5.02 -19.47
C PRO A 78 0.20 5.22 -18.10
N LYS A 79 1.12 4.33 -17.73
CA LYS A 79 1.97 4.52 -16.54
C LYS A 79 2.88 5.75 -16.75
N CYS A 80 3.01 6.60 -15.73
CA CYS A 80 3.95 7.73 -15.77
C CYS A 80 5.37 7.19 -15.95
N SER A 81 6.17 7.85 -16.78
CA SER A 81 7.57 7.44 -16.97
C SER A 81 8.37 7.65 -15.68
N ASP A 82 9.32 6.76 -15.41
CA ASP A 82 10.15 6.85 -14.20
C ASP A 82 10.86 8.21 -14.11
N SER A 83 11.31 8.76 -15.25
CA SER A 83 11.91 10.10 -15.31
C SER A 83 10.96 11.23 -14.89
N LEU A 84 9.67 11.17 -15.26
CA LEU A 84 8.68 12.17 -14.85
C LEU A 84 8.41 12.06 -13.35
N VAL A 85 8.28 10.83 -12.84
CA VAL A 85 8.05 10.55 -11.42
C VAL A 85 9.24 10.99 -10.56
N SER A 86 10.47 10.66 -10.95
CA SER A 86 11.68 11.07 -10.23
C SER A 86 11.92 12.59 -10.25
N GLN A 87 11.63 13.27 -11.37
CA GLN A 87 11.69 14.74 -11.40
C GLN A 87 10.63 15.34 -10.47
N THR A 88 9.40 14.82 -10.54
CA THR A 88 8.30 15.23 -9.66
C THR A 88 8.65 15.05 -8.19
N GLN A 89 9.25 13.91 -7.83
CA GLN A 89 9.72 13.63 -6.47
C GLN A 89 10.81 14.60 -6.04
N THR A 90 11.82 14.85 -6.88
CA THR A 90 12.89 15.83 -6.59
C THR A 90 12.33 17.21 -6.30
N ASP A 91 11.40 17.69 -7.14
CA ASP A 91 10.78 19.00 -6.97
C ASP A 91 9.94 19.08 -5.69
N VAL A 92 9.17 18.03 -5.38
CA VAL A 92 8.35 17.95 -4.17
C VAL A 92 9.24 17.87 -2.92
N LYS A 93 10.26 17.00 -2.90
CA LYS A 93 11.24 16.94 -1.80
C LYS A 93 11.89 18.31 -1.56
N SER A 94 12.31 19.00 -2.62
CA SER A 94 12.91 20.33 -2.53
C SER A 94 11.95 21.38 -1.95
N ALA A 95 10.72 21.47 -2.49
CA ALA A 95 9.73 22.46 -2.05
C ALA A 95 9.14 22.18 -0.65
N CYS A 96 9.08 20.90 -0.26
CA CYS A 96 8.49 20.44 1.00
C CYS A 96 9.53 19.99 2.04
N GLN A 97 10.83 20.24 1.83
CA GLN A 97 11.89 19.66 2.67
C GLN A 97 11.72 19.98 4.16
N ALA A 98 11.31 21.21 4.49
CA ALA A 98 11.03 21.61 5.87
C ALA A 98 9.85 20.82 6.47
N ASP A 99 8.75 20.69 5.72
CA ASP A 99 7.54 19.98 6.14
C ASP A 99 7.79 18.46 6.30
N ILE A 100 8.52 17.85 5.38
CA ILE A 100 8.95 16.44 5.45
C ILE A 100 9.85 16.21 6.67
N THR A 101 10.80 17.13 6.92
CA THR A 101 11.71 17.05 8.09
C THR A 101 10.94 17.23 9.41
N ALA A 102 9.89 18.07 9.42
CA ALA A 102 8.96 18.21 10.53
C ALA A 102 7.97 17.04 10.67
N LYS A 103 8.09 15.98 9.85
CA LYS A 103 7.17 14.82 9.76
C LYS A 103 5.70 15.24 9.55
N ASN A 104 5.47 16.26 8.72
CA ASN A 104 4.11 16.69 8.36
C ASN A 104 3.39 15.58 7.57
N PRO A 105 2.19 15.12 7.98
CA PRO A 105 1.53 13.98 7.35
C PRO A 105 1.28 14.13 5.85
N ILE A 106 0.94 15.35 5.39
CA ILE A 106 0.62 15.60 3.97
C ILE A 106 1.89 15.57 3.12
N ALA A 107 2.92 16.31 3.54
CA ALA A 107 4.18 16.37 2.82
C ALA A 107 4.87 14.98 2.78
N THR A 108 4.83 14.25 3.90
CA THR A 108 5.34 12.87 3.97
C THR A 108 4.53 11.92 3.10
N LEU A 109 3.18 11.99 3.04
CA LEU A 109 2.41 11.06 2.20
C LEU A 109 2.68 11.28 0.71
N VAL A 110 2.74 12.53 0.25
CA VAL A 110 3.03 12.79 -1.17
C VAL A 110 4.42 12.28 -1.55
N ASP A 111 5.42 12.49 -0.69
CA ASP A 111 6.77 11.97 -0.95
C ASP A 111 6.81 10.43 -1.00
N VAL A 112 6.16 9.75 -0.06
CA VAL A 112 6.10 8.28 -0.08
C VAL A 112 5.30 7.75 -1.28
N VAL A 113 4.19 8.39 -1.65
CA VAL A 113 3.39 8.01 -2.84
C VAL A 113 4.21 8.16 -4.13
N LEU A 114 5.04 9.21 -4.25
CA LEU A 114 5.96 9.37 -5.37
C LEU A 114 7.09 8.33 -5.33
N THR A 115 7.69 8.10 -4.16
CA THR A 115 8.73 7.08 -3.92
C THR A 115 8.25 5.67 -4.31
N LEU A 116 7.01 5.32 -3.96
CA LEU A 116 6.41 4.01 -4.23
C LEU A 116 5.48 4.01 -5.45
N TYR A 117 5.50 5.04 -6.30
CA TYR A 117 4.57 5.15 -7.42
C TYR A 117 4.57 3.89 -8.29
N SER A 118 5.75 3.44 -8.71
CA SER A 118 5.90 2.32 -9.65
C SER A 118 5.29 1.01 -9.15
N PRO A 119 5.64 0.47 -7.97
CA PRO A 119 5.03 -0.76 -7.45
C PRO A 119 3.55 -0.59 -7.05
N THR A 120 3.15 0.60 -6.60
CA THR A 120 1.75 0.90 -6.24
C THR A 120 0.86 0.90 -7.48
N ARG A 121 1.32 1.57 -8.55
CA ARG A 121 0.64 1.68 -9.84
C ARG A 121 0.37 0.32 -10.47
N ASP A 122 1.37 -0.57 -10.42
CA ASP A 122 1.27 -1.93 -10.95
C ASP A 122 0.33 -2.78 -10.07
N SER A 123 0.49 -2.70 -8.75
CA SER A 123 -0.36 -3.40 -7.76
C SER A 123 -1.85 -3.05 -7.86
N ILE A 124 -2.18 -1.79 -8.16
CA ILE A 124 -3.56 -1.34 -8.38
C ILE A 124 -4.19 -2.00 -9.62
N CYS A 125 -3.38 -2.37 -10.63
CA CYS A 125 -3.89 -2.93 -11.89
C CYS A 125 -3.85 -4.45 -12.00
N PHE A 126 -3.25 -5.17 -11.05
CA PHE A 126 -3.40 -6.62 -11.03
C PHE A 126 -4.88 -6.98 -10.92
N LYS A 127 -5.30 -7.89 -11.80
CA LYS A 127 -6.65 -8.43 -11.84
C LYS A 127 -6.62 -9.91 -11.52
N ASN A 128 -7.60 -10.37 -10.76
CA ASN A 128 -7.82 -11.79 -10.52
C ASN A 128 -8.49 -12.46 -11.73
N SER A 129 -8.69 -13.77 -11.65
CA SER A 129 -9.31 -14.59 -12.70
C SER A 129 -10.76 -14.20 -13.04
N THR A 130 -11.44 -13.41 -12.20
CA THR A 130 -12.80 -12.87 -12.49
C THR A 130 -12.77 -11.46 -13.10
N GLY A 131 -11.58 -10.88 -13.31
CA GLY A 131 -11.40 -9.52 -13.80
C GLY A 131 -11.56 -8.42 -12.75
N GLY A 132 -11.79 -8.79 -11.48
CA GLY A 132 -11.78 -7.88 -10.34
C GLY A 132 -10.37 -7.46 -9.95
N TYR A 133 -10.22 -6.29 -9.33
CA TYR A 133 -8.90 -5.79 -8.93
C TYR A 133 -8.38 -6.46 -7.67
N CYS A 134 -7.13 -6.91 -7.72
CA CYS A 134 -6.48 -7.64 -6.64
C CYS A 134 -6.46 -6.88 -5.32
N PHE A 135 -6.14 -5.59 -5.32
CA PHE A 135 -6.10 -4.82 -4.07
C PHE A 135 -7.49 -4.70 -3.40
N ILE A 136 -8.59 -4.81 -4.15
CA ILE A 136 -9.97 -4.82 -3.61
C ILE A 136 -10.29 -6.20 -2.99
N GLU A 137 -9.83 -7.29 -3.62
CA GLU A 137 -9.89 -8.64 -3.04
C GLU A 137 -9.09 -8.73 -1.73
N SER A 138 -7.82 -8.33 -1.75
CA SER A 138 -6.93 -8.28 -0.58
C SER A 138 -7.53 -7.46 0.56
N GLN A 139 -8.16 -6.34 0.22
CA GLN A 139 -8.87 -5.46 1.16
C GLN A 139 -10.09 -6.16 1.77
N ALA A 140 -10.96 -6.77 0.96
CA ALA A 140 -12.14 -7.46 1.45
C ALA A 140 -11.78 -8.63 2.39
N ALA A 141 -10.76 -9.41 2.02
CA ALA A 141 -10.19 -10.45 2.87
C ALA A 141 -9.64 -9.88 4.19
N THR A 142 -8.92 -8.76 4.13
CA THR A 142 -8.39 -8.07 5.33
C THR A 142 -9.52 -7.56 6.24
N GLN A 143 -10.58 -6.98 5.68
CA GLN A 143 -11.76 -6.57 6.46
C GLN A 143 -12.42 -7.77 7.16
N GLN A 144 -12.61 -8.88 6.46
CA GLN A 144 -13.20 -10.09 7.03
C GLN A 144 -12.36 -10.64 8.19
N VAL A 145 -11.04 -10.71 8.02
CA VAL A 145 -10.08 -11.08 9.08
C VAL A 145 -10.22 -10.16 10.30
N LEU A 146 -10.21 -8.84 10.09
CA LEU A 146 -10.34 -7.85 11.18
C LEU A 146 -11.70 -7.89 11.88
N GLN A 147 -12.79 -8.19 11.17
CA GLN A 147 -14.13 -8.36 11.76
C GLN A 147 -14.25 -9.66 12.56
N SER A 148 -13.56 -10.71 12.16
CA SER A 148 -13.50 -12.00 12.87
C SER A 148 -12.62 -11.98 14.13
N ALA A 149 -11.79 -10.94 14.30
CA ALA A 149 -10.85 -10.83 15.41
C ALA A 149 -11.56 -10.60 16.77
N PRO A 150 -11.17 -11.32 17.84
CA PRO A 150 -11.67 -11.06 19.19
C PRO A 150 -11.42 -9.60 19.62
N LYS A 151 -12.47 -8.95 20.14
CA LYS A 151 -12.40 -7.55 20.60
C LYS A 151 -11.32 -7.39 21.69
N GLY A 152 -10.25 -6.68 21.36
CA GLY A 152 -9.15 -6.35 22.29
C GLY A 152 -7.84 -7.11 22.05
N GLN A 153 -7.76 -8.00 21.05
CA GLN A 153 -6.47 -8.56 20.62
C GLN A 153 -5.66 -7.62 19.71
N ASP A 154 -4.35 -7.85 19.72
CA ASP A 154 -3.36 -7.12 18.93
C ASP A 154 -3.51 -7.41 17.41
N PRO A 155 -3.42 -6.40 16.51
CA PRO A 155 -3.40 -6.58 15.05
C PRO A 155 -2.31 -7.50 14.49
N THR A 156 -1.31 -7.88 15.29
CA THR A 156 -0.29 -8.87 14.95
C THR A 156 -0.81 -10.31 15.05
N LEU A 157 -1.62 -10.62 16.08
CA LEU A 157 -2.27 -11.94 16.25
C LEU A 157 -3.21 -12.27 15.07
N THR A 158 -3.73 -11.25 14.39
CA THR A 158 -4.66 -11.42 13.26
C THR A 158 -3.99 -11.96 11.99
N PHE A 159 -2.69 -11.74 11.75
CA PHE A 159 -2.03 -12.36 10.59
C PHE A 159 -1.82 -13.87 10.79
N ALA A 160 -1.41 -14.27 12.00
CA ALA A 160 -1.25 -15.67 12.37
C ALA A 160 -2.60 -16.41 12.38
N GLY A 161 -3.66 -15.78 12.90
CA GLY A 161 -5.01 -16.33 12.95
C GLY A 161 -5.81 -16.26 11.64
N ALA A 162 -5.40 -15.43 10.67
CA ALA A 162 -6.10 -15.33 9.39
C ALA A 162 -6.09 -16.66 8.61
N PRO A 163 -7.16 -17.04 7.89
CA PRO A 163 -7.15 -18.20 7.00
C PRO A 163 -6.00 -18.14 5.97
N LYS A 164 -5.52 -19.29 5.47
CA LYS A 164 -4.51 -19.29 4.40
C LYS A 164 -5.09 -18.73 3.12
N GLU A 165 -6.36 -19.03 2.86
CA GLU A 165 -7.15 -18.66 1.68
C GLU A 165 -7.36 -17.14 1.59
N ALA A 166 -7.28 -16.42 2.72
CA ALA A 166 -7.37 -14.96 2.78
C ALA A 166 -6.01 -14.24 2.57
N VAL A 167 -4.89 -14.95 2.67
CA VAL A 167 -3.53 -14.37 2.66
C VAL A 167 -2.69 -14.89 1.50
N CYS A 168 -2.72 -16.20 1.25
CA CYS A 168 -1.92 -16.91 0.26
C CYS A 168 -2.60 -16.93 -1.11
N THR A 169 -3.08 -15.77 -1.59
CA THR A 169 -3.76 -15.65 -2.90
C THR A 169 -2.78 -15.25 -4.01
N PRO A 170 -3.06 -15.58 -5.28
CA PRO A 170 -2.29 -15.10 -6.42
C PRO A 170 -2.18 -13.56 -6.47
N CYS A 171 -3.27 -12.87 -6.12
CA CYS A 171 -3.29 -11.41 -5.98
C CYS A 171 -2.31 -10.91 -4.91
N ASN A 172 -2.31 -11.50 -3.71
CA ASN A 172 -1.36 -11.11 -2.66
C ASN A 172 0.09 -11.45 -3.05
N LYS A 173 0.34 -12.59 -3.72
CA LYS A 173 1.67 -12.92 -4.28
C LYS A 173 2.15 -11.83 -5.25
N ALA A 174 1.30 -11.42 -6.17
CA ALA A 174 1.63 -10.40 -7.18
C ALA A 174 1.97 -9.05 -6.53
N ILE A 175 1.11 -8.56 -5.64
CA ILE A 175 1.35 -7.31 -4.90
C ILE A 175 2.65 -7.39 -4.10
N VAL A 176 2.83 -8.44 -3.28
CA VAL A 176 3.99 -8.58 -2.41
C VAL A 176 5.30 -8.69 -3.17
N ASN A 177 5.38 -9.56 -4.20
CA ASN A 177 6.62 -9.70 -4.97
C ASN A 177 6.94 -8.43 -5.78
N THR A 178 5.93 -7.65 -6.17
CA THR A 178 6.13 -6.33 -6.81
C THR A 178 6.85 -5.37 -5.86
N TYR A 179 6.37 -5.20 -4.61
CA TYR A 179 7.05 -4.36 -3.63
C TYR A 179 8.43 -4.91 -3.21
N LEU A 180 8.57 -6.22 -3.02
CA LEU A 180 9.86 -6.82 -2.64
C LEU A 180 10.91 -6.75 -3.77
N ASN A 181 10.48 -6.83 -5.04
CA ASN A 181 11.39 -6.61 -6.15
C ASN A 181 11.79 -5.14 -6.29
N PHE A 182 10.85 -4.22 -6.09
CA PHE A 182 11.15 -2.79 -6.04
C PHE A 182 12.12 -2.44 -4.89
N GLN A 183 11.99 -3.08 -3.73
CA GLN A 183 12.93 -2.94 -2.61
C GLN A 183 14.35 -3.39 -2.96
N LYS A 184 14.51 -4.50 -3.70
CA LYS A 184 15.84 -5.01 -4.11
C LYS A 184 16.60 -4.00 -4.98
N THR A 185 15.89 -3.27 -5.85
CA THR A 185 16.49 -2.25 -6.72
C THR A 185 16.53 -0.85 -6.09
N ASN A 186 15.70 -0.59 -5.07
CA ASN A 186 15.60 0.69 -4.37
C ASN A 186 15.66 0.47 -2.84
N PRO A 187 16.82 0.10 -2.27
CA PRO A 187 16.92 -0.29 -0.86
C PRO A 187 16.48 0.80 0.13
N ASN A 188 16.63 2.08 -0.24
CA ASN A 188 16.27 3.23 0.59
C ASN A 188 14.80 3.68 0.39
N ALA A 189 14.06 3.13 -0.58
CA ALA A 189 12.68 3.55 -0.84
C ALA A 189 11.71 3.25 0.32
N PHE A 190 12.11 2.37 1.24
CA PHE A 190 11.31 1.97 2.41
C PHE A 190 11.87 2.53 3.73
N SER A 191 13.13 3.00 3.78
CA SER A 191 13.72 3.56 5.01
C SER A 191 13.08 4.89 5.41
N ASP A 192 12.73 5.70 4.40
CA ASP A 192 12.03 6.98 4.58
C ASP A 192 10.58 6.76 5.07
N ILE A 193 10.04 5.55 4.86
CA ILE A 193 8.69 5.14 5.25
C ILE A 193 8.70 4.68 6.71
N LYS A 194 8.67 5.68 7.58
CA LYS A 194 8.36 5.52 9.02
C LYS A 194 9.18 4.47 9.76
N GLU A 195 10.48 4.43 9.48
CA GLU A 195 11.48 3.64 10.21
C GLU A 195 11.35 2.12 10.00
N ILE A 196 10.77 1.67 8.86
CA ILE A 196 10.81 0.26 8.45
C ILE A 196 12.27 -0.16 8.20
N THR A 197 12.74 -1.14 8.98
CA THR A 197 14.13 -1.63 8.88
C THR A 197 14.24 -2.78 7.87
N PRO A 198 15.47 -3.12 7.41
CA PRO A 198 15.69 -4.34 6.64
C PRO A 198 15.26 -5.61 7.39
N GLN A 199 15.47 -5.65 8.71
CA GLN A 199 15.05 -6.75 9.58
C GLN A 199 13.53 -6.91 9.60
N ASP A 200 12.79 -5.80 9.57
CA ASP A 200 11.33 -5.82 9.47
C ASP A 200 10.89 -6.53 8.19
N ILE A 201 11.53 -6.21 7.06
CA ILE A 201 11.22 -6.79 5.75
C ILE A 201 11.68 -8.26 5.62
N ASP A 202 12.60 -8.74 6.45
CA ASP A 202 13.01 -10.16 6.48
C ASP A 202 12.17 -11.04 7.41
N ASN A 203 11.76 -10.52 8.58
CA ASN A 203 10.77 -11.14 9.46
C ASN A 203 9.45 -11.36 8.70
N ALA A 204 9.04 -10.34 7.97
CA ALA A 204 7.95 -10.33 7.00
C ALA A 204 7.98 -11.47 5.96
N LYS A 205 9.08 -11.57 5.19
CA LYS A 205 9.28 -12.66 4.21
C LYS A 205 9.18 -14.02 4.90
N SER A 206 9.79 -14.15 6.08
CA SER A 206 9.79 -15.40 6.86
C SER A 206 8.38 -15.81 7.29
N ALA A 207 7.56 -14.85 7.76
CA ALA A 207 6.17 -15.09 8.15
C ALA A 207 5.29 -15.51 6.95
N LEU A 208 5.46 -14.89 5.77
CA LEU A 208 4.76 -15.32 4.55
C LEU A 208 5.24 -16.68 4.04
N THR A 209 6.55 -16.93 4.03
CA THR A 209 7.12 -18.23 3.62
C THR A 209 6.62 -19.36 4.53
N GLY A 210 6.57 -19.14 5.85
CA GLY A 210 6.04 -20.13 6.79
C GLY A 210 4.53 -20.40 6.61
N LYS A 211 3.74 -19.40 6.20
CA LYS A 211 2.29 -19.52 6.03
C LYS A 211 1.87 -20.07 4.66
N CYS A 212 2.49 -19.56 3.61
CA CYS A 212 2.12 -19.73 2.20
C CYS A 212 3.11 -20.57 1.39
N GLY A 213 4.21 -21.03 2.00
CA GLY A 213 5.27 -21.81 1.35
C GLY A 213 6.32 -20.96 0.62
N PRO A 214 7.46 -21.55 0.25
CA PRO A 214 8.58 -20.84 -0.38
C PRO A 214 8.22 -20.24 -1.74
N ASN A 215 7.31 -20.87 -2.49
CA ASN A 215 6.86 -20.39 -3.80
C ASN A 215 6.00 -19.12 -3.72
N PHE A 216 5.64 -18.65 -2.52
CA PHE A 216 4.93 -17.38 -2.36
C PHE A 216 5.88 -16.16 -2.47
N ILE A 217 7.15 -16.30 -2.08
CA ILE A 217 8.17 -15.23 -2.08
C ILE A 217 9.40 -15.70 -2.88
N ASP A 218 9.18 -16.03 -4.14
CA ASP A 218 10.18 -16.46 -5.12
C ASP A 218 10.79 -15.30 -5.93
N GLY A 219 10.32 -14.07 -5.72
CA GLY A 219 10.69 -12.91 -6.53
C GLY A 219 10.01 -12.86 -7.90
N GLN A 220 9.07 -13.76 -8.18
CA GLN A 220 8.19 -13.65 -9.33
C GLN A 220 6.88 -13.00 -8.88
N VAL A 221 6.47 -11.94 -9.58
CA VAL A 221 5.12 -11.37 -9.44
C VAL A 221 4.07 -12.47 -9.65
N GLY A 222 4.34 -13.41 -10.55
CA GLY A 222 3.40 -14.47 -10.91
C GLY A 222 2.23 -13.91 -11.71
N ASP A 223 1.34 -14.79 -12.14
CA ASP A 223 0.09 -14.41 -12.78
C ASP A 223 -0.99 -14.32 -11.68
N SER A 224 -1.59 -13.13 -11.52
CA SER A 224 -2.63 -12.89 -10.53
C SER A 224 -3.95 -13.61 -10.84
N THR A 225 -4.06 -14.28 -11.99
CA THR A 225 -5.21 -15.10 -12.41
C THR A 225 -5.03 -16.60 -12.17
N GLU A 226 -3.89 -17.05 -11.61
CA GLU A 226 -3.65 -18.48 -11.29
C GLU A 226 -4.66 -19.08 -10.29
N SER A 227 -4.77 -20.41 -10.22
CA SER A 227 -5.59 -21.05 -9.18
C SER A 227 -4.96 -20.89 -7.78
N LEU A 228 -5.82 -20.64 -6.80
CA LEU A 228 -5.51 -20.62 -5.37
C LEU A 228 -4.83 -21.92 -4.88
N ASP A 229 -5.17 -23.08 -5.46
CA ASP A 229 -4.66 -24.40 -5.06
C ASP A 229 -3.12 -24.48 -5.08
N LYS A 230 -2.50 -23.69 -5.97
CA LYS A 230 -1.05 -23.62 -6.18
C LYS A 230 -0.27 -23.16 -4.94
N PHE A 231 -0.94 -22.46 -4.01
CA PHE A 231 -0.36 -21.96 -2.75
C PHE A 231 -0.96 -22.59 -1.49
N GLN A 232 -1.98 -23.45 -1.62
CA GLN A 232 -2.63 -24.13 -0.50
C GLN A 232 -1.99 -25.49 -0.17
N SER A 233 -1.38 -26.15 -1.15
CA SER A 233 -0.93 -27.56 -1.04
C SER A 233 0.31 -27.83 -0.18
N GLN A 234 1.09 -26.82 0.19
CA GLN A 234 2.27 -26.98 1.06
C GLN A 234 1.97 -26.58 2.51
N SER A 235 1.27 -27.46 3.23
CA SER A 235 1.20 -27.38 4.68
C SER A 235 2.45 -28.00 5.30
N ALA A 236 3.51 -27.20 5.46
CA ALA A 236 4.56 -27.54 6.40
C ALA A 236 3.93 -27.62 7.80
N ASN A 237 4.09 -28.75 8.47
CA ASN A 237 3.49 -29.04 9.78
C ASN A 237 4.28 -28.32 10.91
N GLN A 238 4.64 -27.06 10.68
CA GLN A 238 5.41 -26.22 11.59
C GLN A 238 4.45 -25.49 12.54
N LYS A 239 4.32 -26.07 13.73
CA LYS A 239 3.81 -25.42 14.93
C LYS A 239 4.73 -24.22 15.23
N SER A 240 4.35 -23.03 14.77
CA SER A 240 5.32 -21.98 14.49
C SER A 240 5.75 -21.18 15.73
N ASP A 241 7.05 -21.20 16.03
CA ASP A 241 7.70 -20.26 16.96
C ASP A 241 7.60 -18.79 16.48
N ALA A 242 7.17 -18.56 15.24
CA ALA A 242 6.77 -17.25 14.71
C ALA A 242 5.71 -16.54 15.58
N MET A 243 4.94 -17.26 16.40
CA MET A 243 3.95 -16.68 17.33
C MET A 243 4.58 -15.68 18.32
N TYR A 244 5.87 -15.81 18.65
CA TYR A 244 6.58 -14.86 19.53
C TYR A 244 7.23 -13.68 18.78
N LEU A 245 7.62 -13.87 17.51
CA LEU A 245 8.19 -12.81 16.66
C LEU A 245 7.13 -11.84 16.14
N ILE A 246 5.93 -12.35 15.88
CA ILE A 246 4.79 -11.57 15.39
C ILE A 246 4.30 -10.59 16.46
N ALA A 247 4.32 -10.98 17.73
CA ALA A 247 3.69 -10.27 18.86
C ALA A 247 4.29 -8.90 19.26
N ASN A 248 5.26 -8.33 18.51
CA ASN A 248 5.89 -7.07 18.93
C ASN A 248 6.14 -5.99 17.87
N ARG A 249 6.28 -6.27 16.54
CA ARG A 249 6.47 -5.16 15.55
C ARG A 249 5.79 -5.20 14.18
N MET A 250 5.33 -6.33 13.62
CA MET A 250 4.53 -6.27 12.37
C MET A 250 3.53 -7.41 12.20
N SER A 251 2.36 -7.04 11.65
CA SER A 251 1.65 -7.89 10.69
C SER A 251 2.19 -7.57 9.28
N PHE A 252 2.42 -8.54 8.40
CA PHE A 252 2.85 -8.24 7.02
C PHE A 252 1.68 -7.94 6.06
N VAL A 253 0.48 -8.47 6.36
CA VAL A 253 -0.78 -7.90 5.84
C VAL A 253 -0.89 -6.44 6.22
N ALA A 254 -0.43 -6.10 7.43
CA ALA A 254 -0.23 -4.70 7.76
C ALA A 254 0.88 -4.13 6.85
N LEU A 255 2.12 -4.61 6.81
CA LEU A 255 3.22 -3.96 6.05
C LEU A 255 2.89 -3.52 4.61
N VAL A 256 2.26 -4.36 3.75
CA VAL A 256 1.82 -3.97 2.37
C VAL A 256 0.93 -2.71 2.35
N GLY A 257 0.29 -2.38 3.47
CA GLY A 257 -0.35 -1.10 3.68
C GLY A 257 -0.29 -0.57 5.12
N THR A 258 0.82 -0.73 5.86
CA THR A 258 1.25 0.13 7.00
C THR A 258 2.37 1.04 6.57
N ILE A 259 3.12 0.62 5.54
CA ILE A 259 3.62 1.53 4.50
C ILE A 259 2.54 2.55 4.11
N LEU A 260 1.28 2.11 3.97
CA LEU A 260 0.11 2.94 3.61
C LEU A 260 -0.92 3.11 4.75
N ALA A 261 -0.58 2.75 6.00
CA ALA A 261 -1.42 2.91 7.21
C ALA A 261 -0.70 3.54 8.41
N THR A 262 0.43 4.18 8.19
CA THR A 262 1.11 4.89 9.28
C THR A 262 1.60 6.29 8.94
N ILE A 263 1.56 6.75 7.69
CA ILE A 263 1.77 8.16 7.32
C ILE A 263 0.63 9.09 7.81
#